data_AF-A0A838HVT4-F1
#
_entry.id   AF-A0A838HVT4-F1
#
_cell.length_a   1.000
_cell.length_b   1.000
_cell.length_c   1.000
_cell.angle_alpha   90.00
_cell.angle_beta   90.00
_cell.angle_gamma   90.00
#
_symmetry.space_group_name_H-M   'P 1'
#
loop_
_entity.id
_entity.type
_entity.pdbx_description
1 polymer ?
#
loop_
_entity_poly.entity_id
_entity_poly.type
_entity_poly.pdbx_seq_one_letter_code
_entity_poly.pdbx_strand_id
1 'polypeptide(L)'
;MRLGSTAILTALAAEADRGGVVAWLTQPAVLIALLVVGVGALLYGADRLDNSSSWGAGRDGRGARVALAAVAVLVLTGGAAAWWRTSDGATTRLIEGTSSQEAQSEDGLGDGVVAGDPDGPVAPAPPSPASAPAVSAFDAVEQAVAASQQAYPDGQAENVLLARAAPSAEALAAAGLQGLFDSPLLLTDSAVLSPETAAEIDRLGTPSIHILGGDRAVAPAIEEQLAATGHATHRHAGPTGIETAISIAELHFPDATTAILTRAYDSSADATDAFADSLAAGGLAAARQLPVLLTAAGGLSETTRQYLERSLVSNVVVVGDLTKISGQVVTDLAGLGIESSRVAGSDRYATAVAIAQLPDFADAGAVLLVEGSRASVWPGGSLAAVIASREDAPILLTDSDELPEATATYLEARRFVPTRLVCGPGVTATACAAAEAISVTT
;
A
#
# COMPACT_ATOMS: atom_id res chain seq x y z
N MET A 1 -32.27 24.32 22.85
CA MET A 1 -31.93 23.11 23.62
C MET A 1 -31.01 23.51 24.78
N ARG A 2 -31.56 23.67 25.99
CA ARG A 2 -30.81 23.87 27.24
C ARG A 2 -31.08 22.67 28.14
N LEU A 3 -30.24 21.66 28.02
CA LEU A 3 -30.01 20.57 28.96
C LEU A 3 -28.48 20.61 29.11
N GLY A 4 -27.88 21.27 30.10
CA GLY A 4 -27.96 20.93 31.51
C GLY A 4 -26.66 20.20 31.88
N SER A 5 -25.51 20.88 31.79
CA SER A 5 -24.18 20.38 32.22
C SER A 5 -24.19 19.84 33.66
N THR A 6 -25.14 20.30 34.46
CA THR A 6 -25.45 19.80 35.81
C THR A 6 -25.99 18.37 35.82
N ALA A 7 -26.79 17.93 34.84
CA ALA A 7 -27.32 16.57 34.78
C ALA A 7 -26.23 15.53 34.47
N ILE A 8 -25.27 15.90 33.62
CA ILE A 8 -24.12 15.05 33.26
C ILE A 8 -23.18 14.90 34.47
N LEU A 9 -22.89 15.99 35.19
CA LEU A 9 -22.05 15.94 36.39
C LEU A 9 -22.71 15.14 37.53
N THR A 10 -24.03 15.19 37.65
CA THR A 10 -24.76 14.43 38.68
C THR A 10 -24.82 12.93 38.35
N ALA A 11 -24.93 12.57 37.06
CA ALA A 11 -24.85 11.18 36.61
C ALA A 11 -23.44 10.60 36.76
N LEU A 12 -22.38 11.39 36.49
CA LEU A 12 -20.98 10.98 36.66
C LEU A 12 -20.61 10.75 38.14
N ALA A 13 -21.16 11.55 39.05
CA ALA A 13 -20.94 11.38 40.49
C ALA A 13 -21.64 10.15 41.07
N ALA A 14 -22.80 9.76 40.53
CA ALA A 14 -23.56 8.58 40.98
C ALA A 14 -22.91 7.24 40.55
N GLU A 15 -22.14 7.24 39.45
CA GLU A 15 -21.48 6.04 38.93
C GLU A 15 -20.11 5.78 39.59
N ALA A 16 -19.40 6.84 39.99
CA ALA A 16 -18.13 6.76 40.72
C ALA A 16 -18.27 6.07 42.10
N ASP A 17 -19.48 6.07 42.67
CA ASP A 17 -19.76 5.52 44.01
C ASP A 17 -20.05 4.00 43.99
N ARG A 18 -20.16 3.36 42.80
CA ARG A 18 -20.53 1.94 42.67
C ARG A 18 -19.42 0.98 42.27
N GLY A 19 -18.18 1.43 42.06
CA GLY A 19 -17.08 0.49 41.83
C GLY A 19 -15.79 1.13 41.37
N GLY A 20 -14.82 1.21 42.27
CA GLY A 20 -13.38 1.30 41.97
C GLY A 20 -12.95 2.43 41.04
N VAL A 21 -12.56 3.56 41.64
CA VAL A 21 -12.03 4.80 41.00
C VAL A 21 -10.95 4.56 39.93
N VAL A 22 -10.27 3.41 39.93
CA VAL A 22 -9.17 3.08 39.02
C VAL A 22 -9.65 2.47 37.68
N ALA A 23 -10.79 1.77 37.64
CA ALA A 23 -11.32 1.18 36.40
C ALA A 23 -12.12 2.18 35.55
N TRP A 24 -12.54 3.28 36.14
CA TRP A 24 -13.34 4.33 35.50
C TRP A 24 -12.49 5.31 34.67
N LEU A 25 -11.26 5.60 35.12
CA LEU A 25 -10.34 6.54 34.45
C LEU A 25 -9.69 5.99 33.18
N THR A 26 -9.81 4.68 32.90
CA THR A 26 -9.24 4.02 31.71
C THR A 26 -10.24 3.84 30.58
N GLN A 27 -11.50 4.25 30.77
CA GLN A 27 -12.53 4.17 29.73
C GLN A 27 -12.32 5.29 28.68
N PRO A 28 -12.23 4.97 27.38
CA PRO A 28 -11.94 5.96 26.33
C PRO A 28 -12.99 7.08 26.27
N ALA A 29 -14.25 6.79 26.61
CA ALA A 29 -15.31 7.80 26.69
C ALA A 29 -15.08 8.87 27.78
N VAL A 30 -14.45 8.50 28.91
CA VAL A 30 -14.16 9.43 30.02
C VAL A 30 -12.97 10.34 29.66
N LEU A 31 -11.95 9.78 29.00
CA LEU A 31 -10.82 10.55 28.47
C LEU A 31 -11.27 11.56 27.41
N ILE A 32 -12.15 11.16 26.48
CA ILE A 32 -12.72 12.04 25.46
C ILE A 32 -13.56 13.15 26.10
N ALA A 33 -14.40 12.84 27.10
CA ALA A 33 -15.20 13.83 27.80
C ALA A 33 -14.33 14.87 28.54
N LEU A 34 -13.24 14.44 29.17
CA LEU A 34 -12.28 15.34 29.83
C LEU A 34 -11.51 16.21 28.82
N LEU A 35 -11.18 15.66 27.64
CA LEU A 35 -10.52 16.38 26.55
C LEU A 35 -11.45 17.46 25.95
N VAL A 36 -12.73 17.12 25.72
CA VAL A 36 -13.74 18.07 25.20
C VAL A 36 -14.01 19.19 26.19
N VAL A 37 -14.10 18.90 27.49
CA VAL A 37 -14.26 19.93 28.54
C VAL A 37 -13.01 20.80 28.66
N GLY A 38 -11.81 20.22 28.58
CA GLY A 38 -10.54 20.95 28.61
C GLY A 38 -10.35 21.88 27.41
N VAL A 39 -10.65 21.41 26.20
CA VAL A 39 -10.59 22.21 24.96
C VAL A 39 -11.67 23.29 24.96
N GLY A 40 -12.88 22.99 25.43
CA GLY A 40 -13.96 23.98 25.57
C GLY A 40 -13.61 25.11 26.54
N ALA A 41 -12.95 24.81 27.66
CA ALA A 41 -12.46 25.82 28.60
C ALA A 41 -11.31 26.67 28.03
N LEU A 42 -10.46 26.07 27.20
CA LEU A 42 -9.37 26.76 26.49
C LEU A 42 -9.89 27.73 25.43
N LEU A 43 -10.88 27.32 24.64
CA LEU A 43 -11.51 28.17 23.62
C LEU A 43 -12.34 29.29 24.25
N TYR A 44 -13.05 29.02 25.35
CA TYR A 44 -13.80 30.05 26.10
C TYR A 44 -12.88 31.06 26.81
N GLY A 45 -11.68 30.65 27.20
CA GLY A 45 -10.66 31.53 27.80
C GLY A 45 -9.94 32.41 26.79
N ALA A 46 -9.71 31.91 25.57
CA ALA A 46 -9.04 32.65 24.49
C ALA A 46 -9.91 33.80 23.94
N ASP A 47 -11.22 33.58 23.80
CA ASP A 47 -12.18 34.58 23.27
C ASP A 47 -12.35 35.81 24.19
N ARG A 48 -12.01 35.68 25.48
CA ARG A 48 -12.01 36.80 26.44
C ARG A 48 -10.70 37.57 26.55
N LEU A 49 -9.62 37.11 25.92
CA LEU A 49 -8.33 37.80 25.94
C LEU A 49 -8.19 38.83 24.81
N ASP A 50 -9.07 38.83 23.81
CA ASP A 50 -9.02 39.75 22.66
C ASP A 50 -9.92 40.99 22.82
N ASN A 51 -10.57 41.18 23.98
CA ASN A 51 -11.50 42.29 24.18
C ASN A 51 -11.49 42.88 25.60
N SER A 52 -10.32 43.38 26.05
CA SER A 52 -10.27 44.48 27.01
C SER A 52 -8.87 45.11 27.08
N SER A 53 -8.71 46.27 26.45
CA SER A 53 -7.57 47.16 26.64
C SER A 53 -7.71 47.95 27.94
N SER A 54 -7.52 47.34 29.12
CA SER A 54 -7.31 48.10 30.38
C SER A 54 -7.03 47.23 31.61
N TRP A 55 -5.92 46.51 31.74
CA TRP A 55 -5.45 46.08 33.08
C TRP A 55 -3.93 46.22 33.20
N GLY A 56 -3.53 47.06 34.15
CA GLY A 56 -2.15 47.43 34.43
C GLY A 56 -1.31 46.31 35.05
N ALA A 57 -0.01 46.53 35.02
CA ALA A 57 1.02 45.66 35.56
C ALA A 57 0.76 45.29 37.04
N GLY A 58 0.42 44.02 37.27
CA GLY A 58 0.35 43.37 38.57
C GLY A 58 0.97 41.98 38.49
N ARG A 59 1.52 41.50 39.60
CA ARG A 59 2.42 40.33 39.73
C ARG A 59 1.86 38.95 39.31
N ASP A 60 0.70 38.86 38.67
CA ASP A 60 0.00 37.59 38.42
C ASP A 60 0.09 37.07 36.96
N GLY A 61 0.75 37.82 36.06
CA GLY A 61 0.91 37.40 34.65
C GLY A 61 1.98 36.32 34.39
N ARG A 62 2.81 35.98 35.38
CA ARG A 62 3.86 34.94 35.24
C ARG A 62 3.37 33.52 35.59
N GLY A 63 2.36 33.40 36.46
CA GLY A 63 1.82 32.08 36.86
C GLY A 63 1.04 31.38 35.74
N ALA A 64 0.24 32.14 34.97
CA ALA A 64 -0.56 31.60 33.88
C ALA A 64 0.28 31.09 32.70
N ARG A 65 1.43 31.73 32.42
CA ARG A 65 2.36 31.31 31.35
C ARG A 65 3.17 30.06 31.72
N VAL A 66 3.47 29.85 33.00
CA VAL A 66 4.17 28.64 33.49
C VAL A 66 3.23 27.43 33.54
N ALA A 67 1.95 27.63 33.88
CA ALA A 67 0.94 26.56 33.87
C ALA A 67 0.62 26.07 32.44
N LEU A 68 0.54 26.97 31.46
CA LEU A 68 0.34 26.61 30.04
C LEU A 68 1.53 25.85 29.44
N ALA A 69 2.77 26.21 29.81
CA ALA A 69 3.96 25.47 29.39
C ALA A 69 4.05 24.07 30.04
N ALA A 70 3.63 23.92 31.29
CA ALA A 70 3.64 22.63 31.99
C ALA A 70 2.61 21.63 31.42
N VAL A 71 1.43 22.12 30.99
CA VAL A 71 0.40 21.28 30.35
C VAL A 71 0.80 20.88 28.93
N ALA A 72 1.46 21.76 28.17
CA ALA A 72 1.99 21.42 26.84
C ALA A 72 3.12 20.38 26.91
N VAL A 73 4.00 20.46 27.93
CA VAL A 73 5.04 19.44 28.16
C VAL A 73 4.45 18.11 28.60
N LEU A 74 3.37 18.09 29.40
CA LEU A 74 2.69 16.85 29.81
C LEU A 74 2.01 16.13 28.63
N VAL A 75 1.43 16.89 27.68
CA VAL A 75 0.80 16.32 26.47
C VAL A 75 1.83 15.84 25.44
N LEU A 76 3.02 16.47 25.38
CA LEU A 76 4.08 16.08 24.45
C LEU A 76 5.01 14.97 24.98
N THR A 77 5.02 14.70 26.28
CA THR A 77 5.89 13.66 26.89
C THR A 77 5.13 12.47 27.49
N GLY A 78 3.79 12.53 27.53
CA GLY A 78 2.92 11.49 28.09
C GLY A 78 2.65 10.29 27.18
N GLY A 79 3.67 9.80 26.47
CA GLY A 79 3.62 8.57 25.67
C GLY A 79 4.65 7.51 26.04
N ALA A 80 5.40 7.70 27.13
CA ALA A 80 6.43 6.75 27.56
C ALA A 80 6.46 6.61 29.10
N ALA A 81 5.77 5.61 29.62
CA ALA A 81 6.07 4.98 30.91
C ALA A 81 5.52 3.55 30.86
N ALA A 82 6.35 2.56 30.54
CA ALA A 82 7.23 1.85 31.47
C ALA A 82 6.46 0.94 32.45
N TRP A 83 6.39 -0.34 32.10
CA TRP A 83 6.14 -1.45 33.02
C TRP A 83 7.42 -1.75 33.82
N TRP A 84 7.30 -1.84 35.14
CA TRP A 84 8.32 -2.43 36.02
C TRP A 84 8.04 -3.93 36.23
N ARG A 85 9.08 -4.76 36.09
CA ARG A 85 9.28 -5.98 36.88
C ARG A 85 10.72 -6.03 37.37
N THR A 86 10.89 -6.24 38.67
CA THR A 86 12.15 -6.46 39.37
C THR A 86 12.47 -7.95 39.54
N SER A 87 13.73 -8.20 39.93
CA SER A 87 14.46 -9.44 40.24
C SER A 87 15.22 -10.06 39.05
N ASP A 88 16.48 -10.48 39.13
CA ASP A 88 17.61 -10.33 40.08
C ASP A 88 18.86 -10.61 39.21
N GLY A 89 19.92 -9.80 39.19
CA GLY A 89 21.07 -9.94 40.09
C GLY A 89 22.18 -10.83 39.51
N ALA A 90 23.13 -10.28 38.73
CA ALA A 90 24.52 -10.75 38.62
C ALA A 90 25.39 -9.80 37.77
N THR A 91 26.19 -8.99 38.45
CA THR A 91 27.36 -8.26 37.93
C THR A 91 28.53 -9.20 37.66
N THR A 92 29.19 -9.16 36.48
CA THR A 92 30.67 -9.16 36.42
C THR A 92 31.24 -8.61 35.09
N ARG A 93 32.05 -7.55 35.21
CA ARG A 93 33.24 -7.07 34.46
C ARG A 93 33.41 -7.25 32.93
N LEU A 94 33.50 -6.10 32.25
CA LEU A 94 34.64 -5.56 31.47
C LEU A 94 35.76 -6.53 31.07
N ILE A 95 36.05 -6.66 29.76
CA ILE A 95 37.38 -6.52 29.13
C ILE A 95 37.21 -6.04 27.65
N GLU A 96 38.01 -5.06 27.24
CA GLU A 96 38.22 -4.53 25.88
C GLU A 96 38.87 -5.55 24.92
N GLY A 97 38.67 -5.43 23.60
CA GLY A 97 39.55 -6.16 22.66
C GLY A 97 39.08 -6.26 21.21
N THR A 98 39.44 -5.24 20.42
CA THR A 98 39.85 -5.23 19.00
C THR A 98 39.68 -6.48 18.11
N SER A 99 38.96 -6.26 17.01
CA SER A 99 39.20 -6.63 15.59
C SER A 99 40.22 -7.69 15.16
N SER A 100 39.74 -8.47 14.18
CA SER A 100 40.35 -8.87 12.88
C SER A 100 41.23 -10.12 12.75
N GLN A 101 41.02 -10.75 11.58
CA GLN A 101 41.82 -11.74 10.83
C GLN A 101 41.62 -13.24 11.17
N GLU A 102 40.99 -13.99 10.26
CA GLU A 102 41.55 -14.74 9.10
C GLU A 102 41.92 -16.17 9.50
N ALA A 103 41.31 -17.15 8.83
CA ALA A 103 41.62 -18.57 8.96
C ALA A 103 42.04 -19.13 7.59
N GLN A 104 43.35 -19.33 7.44
CA GLN A 104 43.95 -20.51 6.77
C GLN A 104 43.97 -21.62 7.84
N SER A 105 43.99 -22.93 7.62
CA SER A 105 44.22 -23.87 6.52
C SER A 105 43.85 -25.25 7.10
N GLU A 106 43.68 -26.30 6.28
CA GLU A 106 44.50 -27.54 6.39
C GLU A 106 44.05 -28.65 5.43
N ASP A 107 45.07 -29.40 5.00
CA ASP A 107 45.16 -30.46 4.01
C ASP A 107 44.51 -31.80 4.40
N GLY A 108 44.31 -32.67 3.40
CA GLY A 108 44.46 -34.12 3.65
C GLY A 108 43.99 -35.08 2.56
N LEU A 109 44.94 -35.53 1.70
CA LEU A 109 45.14 -36.90 1.15
C LEU A 109 44.04 -37.49 0.23
N GLY A 110 44.27 -38.10 -0.94
CA GLY A 110 45.45 -38.55 -1.66
C GLY A 110 45.07 -39.80 -2.47
N ASP A 111 45.30 -39.82 -3.80
CA ASP A 111 45.61 -41.05 -4.56
C ASP A 111 46.10 -40.69 -5.97
N GLY A 112 47.16 -41.35 -6.43
CA GLY A 112 47.94 -40.95 -7.60
C GLY A 112 47.74 -41.81 -8.85
N VAL A 113 48.04 -41.25 -10.03
CA VAL A 113 48.30 -41.98 -11.29
C VAL A 113 49.20 -41.14 -12.23
N VAL A 114 50.34 -41.73 -12.59
CA VAL A 114 51.11 -41.75 -13.86
C VAL A 114 51.44 -40.45 -14.62
N ALA A 115 52.74 -40.28 -14.85
CA ALA A 115 53.39 -39.23 -15.63
C ALA A 115 53.11 -39.31 -17.15
N GLY A 116 52.79 -38.15 -17.73
CA GLY A 116 52.79 -37.86 -19.17
C GLY A 116 53.16 -36.40 -19.42
N ASP A 117 54.18 -36.22 -20.28
CA ASP A 117 54.65 -35.04 -21.05
C ASP A 117 54.19 -33.60 -20.66
N PRO A 118 55.08 -32.65 -20.30
CA PRO A 118 54.68 -31.33 -19.80
C PRO A 118 54.48 -30.20 -20.83
N ASP A 119 54.65 -30.40 -22.15
CA ASP A 119 54.68 -29.26 -23.10
C ASP A 119 53.76 -29.41 -24.34
N GLY A 120 52.44 -29.38 -24.12
CA GLY A 120 51.45 -29.15 -25.18
C GLY A 120 50.36 -28.16 -24.73
N PRO A 121 49.93 -27.21 -25.58
CA PRO A 121 48.88 -26.27 -25.20
C PRO A 121 47.55 -27.02 -25.03
N VAL A 122 47.08 -27.13 -23.79
CA VAL A 122 45.74 -27.65 -23.48
C VAL A 122 44.72 -26.61 -23.96
N ALA A 123 43.94 -26.96 -24.98
CA ALA A 123 42.77 -26.18 -25.37
C ALA A 123 41.78 -26.13 -24.19
N PRO A 124 41.17 -24.97 -23.87
CA PRO A 124 40.22 -24.90 -22.77
C PRO A 124 39.03 -25.84 -23.04
N ALA A 125 38.65 -26.62 -22.02
CA ALA A 125 37.45 -27.44 -22.09
C ALA A 125 36.22 -26.53 -22.34
N PRO A 126 35.24 -26.98 -23.15
CA PRO A 126 33.99 -26.25 -23.30
C PRO A 126 33.33 -26.12 -21.92
N PRO A 127 32.72 -24.96 -21.58
CA PRO A 127 32.03 -24.83 -20.31
C PRO A 127 30.92 -25.87 -20.24
N SER A 128 30.89 -26.62 -19.13
CA SER A 128 29.75 -27.49 -18.80
C SER A 128 28.47 -26.65 -18.86
N PRO A 129 27.36 -27.13 -19.47
CA PRO A 129 26.14 -26.34 -19.55
C PRO A 129 25.75 -25.96 -18.12
N ALA A 130 25.68 -24.65 -17.88
CA ALA A 130 25.20 -24.13 -16.62
C ALA A 130 23.87 -24.81 -16.32
N SER A 131 23.81 -25.57 -15.22
CA SER A 131 22.55 -26.03 -14.65
C SER A 131 21.64 -24.81 -14.54
N ALA A 132 20.46 -24.88 -15.16
CA ALA A 132 19.49 -23.80 -15.16
C ALA A 132 19.34 -23.27 -13.73
N PRO A 133 19.37 -21.93 -13.53
CA PRO A 133 19.15 -21.38 -12.20
C PRO A 133 17.80 -21.90 -11.71
N ALA A 134 17.75 -22.34 -10.45
CA ALA A 134 16.49 -22.60 -9.78
C ALA A 134 15.66 -21.32 -9.88
N VAL A 135 14.56 -21.37 -10.63
CA VAL A 135 13.66 -20.24 -10.87
C VAL A 135 13.12 -19.83 -9.51
N SER A 136 13.53 -18.65 -9.02
CA SER A 136 12.90 -18.06 -7.85
C SER A 136 11.48 -17.67 -8.25
N ALA A 137 10.48 -18.23 -7.57
CA ALA A 137 9.04 -18.07 -7.80
C ALA A 137 8.48 -16.63 -7.63
N PHE A 138 9.23 -15.63 -8.07
CA PHE A 138 8.97 -14.23 -7.80
C PHE A 138 9.26 -13.32 -8.99
N ASP A 139 9.30 -13.82 -10.22
CA ASP A 139 9.28 -12.91 -11.38
C ASP A 139 7.89 -12.24 -11.50
N ALA A 140 7.86 -10.97 -11.92
CA ALA A 140 6.60 -10.22 -12.05
C ALA A 140 5.69 -10.85 -13.11
N VAL A 141 6.28 -11.43 -14.18
CA VAL A 141 5.54 -12.16 -15.22
C VAL A 141 4.86 -13.40 -14.63
N GLU A 142 5.60 -14.22 -13.90
CA GLU A 142 5.04 -15.43 -13.25
C GLU A 142 3.92 -15.09 -12.27
N GLN A 143 4.08 -14.02 -11.50
CA GLN A 143 3.02 -13.55 -10.59
C GLN A 143 1.78 -13.07 -11.33
N ALA A 144 1.94 -12.42 -12.48
CA ALA A 144 0.81 -11.99 -13.30
C ALA A 144 0.04 -13.20 -13.87
N VAL A 145 0.77 -14.23 -14.32
CA VAL A 145 0.18 -15.50 -14.75
C VAL A 145 -0.55 -16.19 -13.59
N ALA A 146 0.06 -16.24 -12.39
CA ALA A 146 -0.57 -16.82 -11.21
C ALA A 146 -1.83 -16.05 -10.79
N ALA A 147 -1.83 -14.71 -10.86
CA ALA A 147 -3.00 -13.88 -10.59
C ALA A 147 -4.12 -14.17 -11.58
N SER A 148 -3.78 -14.29 -12.86
CA SER A 148 -4.72 -14.68 -13.91
C SER A 148 -5.30 -16.07 -13.67
N GLN A 149 -4.49 -17.07 -13.33
CA GLN A 149 -4.97 -18.43 -13.09
C GLN A 149 -5.87 -18.52 -11.85
N GLN A 150 -5.54 -17.76 -10.80
CA GLN A 150 -6.37 -17.68 -9.60
C GLN A 150 -7.71 -16.98 -9.87
N ALA A 151 -7.69 -15.88 -10.62
CA ALA A 151 -8.92 -15.17 -10.99
C ALA A 151 -9.76 -15.99 -11.98
N TYR A 152 -9.15 -16.65 -12.96
CA TYR A 152 -9.79 -17.33 -14.10
C TYR A 152 -9.49 -18.84 -14.11
N PRO A 153 -10.05 -19.61 -13.16
CA PRO A 153 -9.79 -21.05 -13.05
C PRO A 153 -10.30 -21.83 -14.28
N ASP A 154 -11.35 -21.35 -14.93
CA ASP A 154 -11.93 -21.97 -16.13
C ASP A 154 -11.16 -21.64 -17.41
N GLY A 155 -10.16 -20.76 -17.33
CA GLY A 155 -9.31 -20.39 -18.48
C GLY A 155 -10.03 -19.63 -19.57
N GLN A 156 -10.90 -18.69 -19.21
CA GLN A 156 -11.59 -17.85 -20.19
C GLN A 156 -11.65 -16.40 -19.72
N ALA A 157 -11.20 -15.47 -20.55
CA ALA A 157 -11.39 -14.04 -20.35
C ALA A 157 -11.73 -13.36 -21.68
N GLU A 158 -12.67 -12.42 -21.67
CA GLU A 158 -13.06 -11.66 -22.89
C GLU A 158 -11.99 -10.62 -23.26
N ASN A 159 -11.28 -10.11 -22.26
CA ASN A 159 -10.26 -9.09 -22.42
C ASN A 159 -9.04 -9.48 -21.59
N VAL A 160 -7.85 -9.14 -22.10
CA VAL A 160 -6.58 -9.16 -21.35
C VAL A 160 -5.97 -7.77 -21.38
N LEU A 161 -5.50 -7.28 -20.24
CA LEU A 161 -4.64 -6.09 -20.20
C LEU A 161 -3.19 -6.54 -20.26
N LEU A 162 -2.38 -5.91 -21.10
CA LEU A 162 -0.96 -6.21 -21.26
C LEU A 162 -0.12 -4.98 -20.97
N ALA A 163 0.76 -5.08 -19.98
CA ALA A 163 1.72 -4.02 -19.64
C ALA A 163 3.16 -4.56 -19.59
N ARG A 164 4.13 -3.66 -19.43
CA ARG A 164 5.54 -4.04 -19.27
C ARG A 164 5.80 -4.59 -17.86
N ALA A 165 6.70 -5.56 -17.75
CA ALA A 165 7.08 -6.18 -16.47
C ALA A 165 7.93 -5.27 -15.56
N ALA A 166 8.64 -4.29 -16.13
CA ALA A 166 9.42 -3.33 -15.37
C ALA A 166 8.53 -2.31 -14.64
N PRO A 167 8.91 -1.82 -13.43
CA PRO A 167 8.17 -0.83 -12.65
C PRO A 167 7.62 0.31 -13.49
N SER A 168 6.29 0.48 -13.49
CA SER A 168 5.58 1.37 -14.41
C SER A 168 4.28 1.89 -13.80
N ALA A 169 3.96 3.15 -14.09
CA ALA A 169 2.73 3.76 -13.59
C ALA A 169 1.50 3.29 -14.41
N GLU A 170 1.75 2.75 -15.61
CA GLU A 170 0.78 2.15 -16.51
C GLU A 170 0.10 0.93 -15.89
N ALA A 171 0.86 0.07 -15.19
CA ALA A 171 0.31 -1.08 -14.47
C ALA A 171 -0.62 -0.66 -13.32
N LEU A 172 -0.38 0.49 -12.69
CA LEU A 172 -1.29 1.04 -11.66
C LEU A 172 -2.58 1.56 -12.28
N ALA A 173 -2.48 2.27 -13.41
CA ALA A 173 -3.63 2.79 -14.13
C ALA A 173 -4.57 1.67 -14.63
N ALA A 174 -4.03 0.45 -14.84
CA ALA A 174 -4.78 -0.73 -15.25
C ALA A 174 -5.84 -1.18 -14.25
N ALA A 175 -5.70 -0.87 -12.96
CA ALA A 175 -6.55 -1.46 -11.92
C ALA A 175 -8.04 -1.17 -12.11
N GLY A 176 -8.41 0.06 -12.46
CA GLY A 176 -9.80 0.40 -12.80
C GLY A 176 -10.32 -0.41 -13.99
N LEU A 177 -9.50 -0.59 -15.04
CA LEU A 177 -9.86 -1.37 -16.22
C LEU A 177 -10.06 -2.86 -15.92
N GLN A 178 -9.30 -3.42 -14.98
CA GLN A 178 -9.46 -4.82 -14.59
C GLN A 178 -10.85 -5.08 -14.04
N GLY A 179 -11.38 -4.16 -13.22
CA GLY A 179 -12.76 -4.23 -12.72
C GLY A 179 -13.82 -3.86 -13.75
N LEU A 180 -13.53 -2.91 -14.65
CA LEU A 180 -14.47 -2.49 -15.68
C LEU A 180 -14.70 -3.57 -16.76
N PHE A 181 -13.61 -4.21 -17.21
CA PHE A 181 -13.63 -5.21 -18.26
C PHE A 181 -13.70 -6.64 -17.76
N ASP A 182 -13.61 -6.85 -16.44
CA ASP A 182 -13.40 -8.16 -15.84
C ASP A 182 -12.26 -8.89 -16.57
N SER A 183 -11.04 -8.32 -16.44
CA SER A 183 -9.86 -8.74 -17.21
C SER A 183 -8.63 -8.91 -16.31
N PRO A 184 -7.75 -9.90 -16.57
CA PRO A 184 -6.47 -9.99 -15.89
C PRO A 184 -5.47 -8.97 -16.47
N LEU A 185 -4.57 -8.50 -15.61
CA LEU A 185 -3.35 -7.80 -16.03
C LEU A 185 -2.21 -8.81 -16.19
N LEU A 186 -1.75 -9.01 -17.42
CA LEU A 186 -0.53 -9.75 -17.73
C LEU A 186 0.64 -8.80 -17.99
N LEU A 187 1.86 -9.30 -17.75
CA LEU A 187 3.09 -8.54 -17.90
C LEU A 187 4.02 -9.18 -18.92
N THR A 188 4.80 -8.39 -19.65
CA THR A 188 5.77 -8.89 -20.62
C THR A 188 7.06 -8.07 -20.62
N ASP A 189 8.16 -8.63 -21.13
CA ASP A 189 9.31 -7.81 -21.50
C ASP A 189 8.92 -6.76 -22.55
N SER A 190 9.58 -5.60 -22.51
CA SER A 190 9.23 -4.46 -23.36
C SER A 190 9.48 -4.72 -24.86
N ALA A 191 10.43 -5.60 -25.20
CA ALA A 191 10.85 -5.85 -26.58
C ALA A 191 10.37 -7.21 -27.12
N VAL A 192 10.14 -8.18 -26.24
CA VAL A 192 9.75 -9.55 -26.61
C VAL A 192 8.55 -9.99 -25.79
N LEU A 193 7.58 -10.65 -26.44
CA LEU A 193 6.46 -11.27 -25.74
C LEU A 193 6.99 -12.42 -24.86
N SER A 194 6.87 -12.29 -23.55
CA SER A 194 7.28 -13.33 -22.60
C SER A 194 6.55 -14.65 -22.91
N PRO A 195 7.25 -15.79 -23.04
CA PRO A 195 6.62 -17.08 -23.37
C PRO A 195 5.52 -17.49 -22.39
N GLU A 196 5.70 -17.19 -21.11
CA GLU A 196 4.74 -17.45 -20.04
C GLU A 196 3.44 -16.65 -20.25
N THR A 197 3.57 -15.39 -20.65
CA THR A 197 2.45 -14.51 -20.98
C THR A 197 1.74 -14.94 -22.25
N ALA A 198 2.48 -15.36 -23.28
CA ALA A 198 1.88 -15.92 -24.49
C ALA A 198 1.06 -17.18 -24.17
N ALA A 199 1.62 -18.10 -23.38
CA ALA A 199 0.92 -19.32 -22.97
C ALA A 199 -0.33 -19.03 -22.14
N GLU A 200 -0.31 -18.00 -21.28
CA GLU A 200 -1.47 -17.60 -20.50
C GLU A 200 -2.54 -16.91 -21.35
N ILE A 201 -2.15 -16.09 -22.34
CA ILE A 201 -3.08 -15.52 -23.34
C ILE A 201 -3.78 -16.64 -24.11
N ASP A 202 -3.03 -17.65 -24.56
CA ASP A 202 -3.58 -18.83 -25.23
C ASP A 202 -4.53 -19.62 -24.32
N ARG A 203 -4.15 -19.81 -23.04
CA ARG A 203 -4.99 -20.50 -22.05
C ARG A 203 -6.32 -19.79 -21.85
N LEU A 204 -6.31 -18.46 -21.79
CA LEU A 204 -7.49 -17.62 -21.59
C LEU A 204 -8.38 -17.53 -22.84
N GLY A 205 -7.86 -17.84 -24.03
CA GLY A 205 -8.60 -17.80 -25.28
C GLY A 205 -9.20 -16.41 -25.61
N THR A 206 -8.57 -15.34 -25.15
CA THR A 206 -9.14 -13.99 -25.23
C THR A 206 -9.28 -13.49 -26.67
N PRO A 207 -10.43 -12.89 -27.06
CA PRO A 207 -10.54 -12.23 -28.36
C PRO A 207 -9.88 -10.85 -28.38
N SER A 208 -9.73 -10.18 -27.23
CA SER A 208 -9.30 -8.77 -27.13
C SER A 208 -8.10 -8.60 -26.19
N ILE A 209 -7.12 -7.80 -26.61
CA ILE A 209 -5.95 -7.44 -25.82
C ILE A 209 -5.78 -5.92 -25.79
N HIS A 210 -5.78 -5.36 -24.59
CA HIS A 210 -5.54 -3.94 -24.35
C HIS A 210 -4.10 -3.72 -23.90
N ILE A 211 -3.28 -3.10 -24.75
CA ILE A 211 -1.87 -2.83 -24.50
C ILE A 211 -1.75 -1.49 -23.78
N LEU A 212 -1.08 -1.47 -22.63
CA LEU A 212 -0.92 -0.29 -21.79
C LEU A 212 0.49 0.28 -21.95
N GLY A 213 0.56 1.51 -22.44
CA GLY A 213 1.80 2.24 -22.69
C GLY A 213 2.21 2.28 -24.17
N GLY A 214 3.08 3.23 -24.49
CA GLY A 214 3.59 3.42 -25.85
C GLY A 214 4.64 2.37 -26.27
N ASP A 215 5.21 2.57 -27.45
CA ASP A 215 6.13 1.64 -28.12
C ASP A 215 7.39 1.27 -27.29
N ARG A 216 7.82 2.16 -26.38
CA ARG A 216 8.95 1.87 -25.48
C ARG A 216 8.57 0.98 -24.29
N ALA A 217 7.29 0.95 -23.92
CA ALA A 217 6.78 0.11 -22.85
C ALA A 217 6.46 -1.29 -23.40
N VAL A 218 5.77 -1.36 -24.53
CA VAL A 218 5.47 -2.62 -25.23
C VAL A 218 5.71 -2.40 -26.72
N ALA A 219 6.74 -3.03 -27.27
CA ALA A 219 7.16 -2.84 -28.65
C ALA A 219 6.04 -3.16 -29.66
N PRO A 220 5.98 -2.44 -30.79
CA PRO A 220 5.01 -2.73 -31.85
C PRO A 220 5.08 -4.18 -32.37
N ALA A 221 6.26 -4.80 -32.36
CA ALA A 221 6.44 -6.19 -32.76
C ALA A 221 5.62 -7.18 -31.90
N ILE A 222 5.41 -6.87 -30.61
CA ILE A 222 4.57 -7.69 -29.72
C ILE A 222 3.10 -7.54 -30.13
N GLU A 223 2.65 -6.32 -30.41
CA GLU A 223 1.30 -6.05 -30.88
C GLU A 223 1.01 -6.73 -32.22
N GLU A 224 1.94 -6.64 -33.18
CA GLU A 224 1.86 -7.33 -34.46
C GLU A 224 1.81 -8.86 -34.30
N GLN A 225 2.62 -9.41 -33.38
CA GLN A 225 2.60 -10.84 -33.07
C GLN A 225 1.24 -11.29 -32.53
N LEU A 226 0.65 -10.53 -31.60
CA LEU A 226 -0.67 -10.84 -31.00
C LEU A 226 -1.82 -10.66 -32.03
N ALA A 227 -1.75 -9.64 -32.88
CA ALA A 227 -2.73 -9.45 -33.94
C ALA A 227 -2.66 -10.60 -34.97
N ALA A 228 -1.46 -11.10 -35.28
CA ALA A 228 -1.26 -12.22 -36.21
C ALA A 228 -1.83 -13.55 -35.68
N THR A 229 -1.98 -13.73 -34.36
CA THR A 229 -2.65 -14.89 -33.76
C THR A 229 -4.17 -14.72 -33.63
N GLY A 230 -4.72 -13.61 -34.13
CA GLY A 230 -6.16 -13.39 -34.25
C GLY A 230 -6.81 -12.58 -33.13
N HIS A 231 -6.01 -12.00 -32.21
CA HIS A 231 -6.53 -11.11 -31.18
C HIS A 231 -6.76 -9.69 -31.75
N ALA A 232 -7.85 -9.05 -31.34
CA ALA A 232 -8.02 -7.61 -31.54
C ALA A 232 -7.13 -6.85 -30.55
N THR A 233 -6.21 -6.02 -31.04
CA THR A 233 -5.29 -5.25 -30.19
C THR A 233 -5.74 -3.79 -30.07
N HIS A 234 -5.68 -3.25 -28.86
CA HIS A 234 -6.05 -1.88 -28.54
C HIS A 234 -4.98 -1.24 -27.65
N ARG A 235 -4.20 -0.31 -28.19
CA ARG A 235 -3.17 0.39 -27.42
C ARG A 235 -3.71 1.66 -26.76
N HIS A 236 -3.50 1.77 -25.45
CA HIS A 236 -3.77 2.96 -24.65
C HIS A 236 -2.43 3.55 -24.22
N ALA A 237 -2.08 4.73 -24.72
CA ALA A 237 -0.75 5.29 -24.53
C ALA A 237 -0.73 6.81 -24.53
N GLY A 238 0.12 7.37 -23.69
CA GLY A 238 0.57 8.76 -23.75
C GLY A 238 2.09 8.86 -23.69
N PRO A 239 2.66 10.08 -23.80
CA PRO A 239 4.11 10.29 -23.73
C PRO A 239 4.73 9.83 -22.41
N THR A 240 3.96 9.83 -21.31
CA THR A 240 4.37 9.29 -20.01
C THR A 240 3.27 8.43 -19.38
N GLY A 241 3.55 7.85 -18.21
CA GLY A 241 2.57 7.09 -17.44
C GLY A 241 1.35 7.94 -17.05
N ILE A 242 1.54 9.24 -16.78
CA ILE A 242 0.45 10.18 -16.47
C ILE A 242 -0.52 10.29 -17.65
N GLU A 243 -0.02 10.55 -18.85
CA GLU A 243 -0.90 10.68 -20.02
C GLU A 243 -1.50 9.33 -20.44
N THR A 244 -0.82 8.21 -20.17
CA THR A 244 -1.40 6.88 -20.36
C THR A 244 -2.60 6.66 -19.43
N ALA A 245 -2.48 7.03 -18.15
CA ALA A 245 -3.59 6.97 -17.20
C ALA A 245 -4.76 7.88 -17.62
N ILE A 246 -4.47 9.09 -18.12
CA ILE A 246 -5.48 10.00 -18.67
C ILE A 246 -6.15 9.38 -19.92
N SER A 247 -5.38 8.81 -20.84
CA SER A 247 -5.92 8.14 -22.03
C SER A 247 -6.89 7.00 -21.66
N ILE A 248 -6.54 6.21 -20.65
CA ILE A 248 -7.42 5.16 -20.12
C ILE A 248 -8.70 5.79 -19.53
N ALA A 249 -8.55 6.82 -18.70
CA ALA A 249 -9.68 7.49 -18.04
C ALA A 249 -10.65 8.13 -19.04
N GLU A 250 -10.14 8.81 -20.08
CA GLU A 250 -10.96 9.44 -21.13
C GLU A 250 -11.73 8.42 -21.98
N LEU A 251 -11.08 7.32 -22.34
CA LEU A 251 -11.67 6.34 -23.25
C LEU A 251 -12.70 5.44 -22.56
N HIS A 252 -12.46 5.06 -21.30
CA HIS A 252 -13.21 4.00 -20.63
C HIS A 252 -14.00 4.47 -19.41
N PHE A 253 -13.74 5.68 -18.92
CA PHE A 253 -14.43 6.27 -17.77
C PHE A 253 -14.97 7.68 -18.07
N PRO A 254 -15.63 7.94 -19.23
CA PRO A 254 -16.05 9.28 -19.62
C PRO A 254 -17.08 9.90 -18.66
N ASP A 255 -17.86 9.04 -17.99
CA ASP A 255 -18.94 9.45 -17.07
C ASP A 255 -18.52 9.37 -15.58
N ALA A 256 -17.25 9.10 -15.29
CA ALA A 256 -16.79 8.98 -13.91
C ALA A 256 -16.89 10.31 -13.16
N THR A 257 -17.54 10.28 -11.99
CA THR A 257 -17.65 11.42 -11.07
C THR A 257 -16.66 11.33 -9.91
N THR A 258 -16.03 10.16 -9.73
CA THR A 258 -15.01 9.89 -8.72
C THR A 258 -13.78 9.30 -9.38
N ALA A 259 -12.59 9.73 -8.97
CA ALA A 259 -11.33 9.15 -9.40
C ALA A 259 -10.42 8.85 -8.20
N ILE A 260 -9.52 7.88 -8.36
CA ILE A 260 -8.42 7.66 -7.42
C ILE A 260 -7.20 8.39 -7.97
N LEU A 261 -6.48 9.13 -7.12
CA LEU A 261 -5.26 9.83 -7.49
C LEU A 261 -4.07 9.28 -6.70
N THR A 262 -3.09 8.75 -7.41
CA THR A 262 -1.85 8.22 -6.83
C THR A 262 -0.63 8.93 -7.44
N ARG A 263 0.56 8.67 -6.89
CA ARG A 263 1.79 9.28 -7.38
C ARG A 263 2.34 8.52 -8.59
N ALA A 264 2.77 9.27 -9.62
CA ALA A 264 3.26 8.70 -10.87
C ALA A 264 4.68 8.10 -10.80
N TYR A 265 5.58 8.73 -10.02
CA TYR A 265 7.01 8.47 -10.08
C TYR A 265 7.65 8.40 -8.70
N ASP A 266 8.81 7.76 -8.64
CA ASP A 266 9.62 7.67 -7.44
C ASP A 266 10.07 9.04 -6.89
N SER A 267 10.60 8.98 -5.68
CA SER A 267 11.33 10.09 -5.05
C SER A 267 12.47 9.57 -4.19
N SER A 268 12.76 8.27 -4.25
CA SER A 268 13.69 7.57 -3.38
C SER A 268 14.47 6.48 -4.13
N ALA A 269 15.52 5.98 -3.50
CA ALA A 269 16.34 4.89 -4.03
C ALA A 269 15.69 3.51 -3.90
N ASP A 270 14.57 3.39 -3.19
CA ASP A 270 13.80 2.15 -3.09
C ASP A 270 12.82 2.07 -4.27
N ALA A 271 13.00 1.06 -5.12
CA ALA A 271 12.16 0.86 -6.29
C ALA A 271 10.68 0.59 -5.95
N THR A 272 10.37 0.16 -4.72
CA THR A 272 9.00 -0.11 -4.27
C THR A 272 8.29 1.14 -3.74
N ASP A 273 9.06 2.14 -3.30
CA ASP A 273 8.54 3.33 -2.64
C ASP A 273 7.63 4.17 -3.53
N ALA A 274 7.88 4.13 -4.85
CA ALA A 274 7.09 4.83 -5.87
C ALA A 274 5.59 4.48 -5.77
N PHE A 275 5.29 3.22 -5.47
CA PHE A 275 3.97 2.62 -5.68
C PHE A 275 3.42 1.92 -4.43
N ALA A 276 4.21 1.82 -3.37
CA ALA A 276 3.90 1.16 -2.11
C ALA A 276 2.51 1.49 -1.57
N ASP A 277 2.18 2.79 -1.49
CA ASP A 277 0.91 3.27 -0.95
C ASP A 277 -0.27 3.01 -1.92
N SER A 278 0.01 2.80 -3.20
CA SER A 278 -1.01 2.56 -4.23
C SER A 278 -1.33 1.09 -4.47
N LEU A 279 -0.57 0.14 -3.90
CA LEU A 279 -0.81 -1.29 -4.12
C LEU A 279 -2.24 -1.68 -3.72
N ALA A 280 -2.69 -1.25 -2.55
CA ALA A 280 -4.05 -1.53 -2.10
C ALA A 280 -5.11 -0.66 -2.82
N ALA A 281 -4.72 0.47 -3.40
CA ALA A 281 -5.64 1.34 -4.16
C ALA A 281 -6.15 0.66 -5.43
N GLY A 282 -5.38 -0.29 -5.99
CA GLY A 282 -5.83 -1.09 -7.13
C GLY A 282 -7.09 -1.89 -6.83
N GLY A 283 -7.21 -2.45 -5.62
CA GLY A 283 -8.41 -3.17 -5.20
C GLY A 283 -9.64 -2.27 -5.12
N LEU A 284 -9.50 -1.06 -4.56
CA LEU A 284 -10.58 -0.06 -4.56
C LEU A 284 -10.96 0.35 -5.99
N ALA A 285 -9.97 0.62 -6.85
CA ALA A 285 -10.19 1.01 -8.24
C ALA A 285 -10.99 -0.05 -9.00
N ALA A 286 -10.60 -1.32 -8.89
CA ALA A 286 -11.23 -2.41 -9.60
C ALA A 286 -12.60 -2.76 -9.02
N ALA A 287 -12.74 -2.81 -7.68
CA ALA A 287 -14.00 -3.17 -7.04
C ALA A 287 -15.09 -2.10 -7.25
N ARG A 288 -14.71 -0.83 -7.44
CA ARG A 288 -15.64 0.29 -7.66
C ARG A 288 -15.61 0.84 -9.07
N GLN A 289 -14.87 0.20 -9.99
CA GLN A 289 -14.72 0.60 -11.39
C GLN A 289 -14.34 2.09 -11.54
N LEU A 290 -13.37 2.54 -10.75
CA LEU A 290 -12.92 3.92 -10.72
C LEU A 290 -11.65 4.10 -11.57
N PRO A 291 -11.53 5.20 -12.34
CA PRO A 291 -10.28 5.53 -13.01
C PRO A 291 -9.18 5.83 -11.97
N VAL A 292 -7.99 5.33 -12.24
CA VAL A 292 -6.77 5.68 -11.50
C VAL A 292 -6.01 6.73 -12.30
N LEU A 293 -5.95 7.94 -11.75
CA LEU A 293 -5.17 9.06 -12.25
C LEU A 293 -3.84 9.15 -11.50
N LEU A 294 -2.89 9.85 -12.11
CA LEU A 294 -1.55 10.00 -11.58
C LEU A 294 -1.18 11.49 -11.42
N THR A 295 -0.39 11.79 -10.40
CA THR A 295 0.12 13.15 -10.14
C THR A 295 1.62 13.16 -9.86
N ALA A 296 2.23 14.34 -10.02
CA ALA A 296 3.54 14.61 -9.42
C ALA A 296 3.41 14.79 -7.90
N ALA A 297 4.51 14.57 -7.17
CA ALA A 297 4.53 14.65 -5.71
C ALA A 297 4.23 16.06 -5.18
N GLY A 298 4.66 17.10 -5.91
CA GLY A 298 4.61 18.50 -5.45
C GLY A 298 3.33 19.27 -5.78
N GLY A 299 2.44 18.72 -6.60
CA GLY A 299 1.25 19.41 -7.13
C GLY A 299 0.68 18.64 -8.32
N LEU A 300 -0.54 18.99 -8.76
CA LEU A 300 -1.12 18.37 -9.96
C LEU A 300 -0.23 18.66 -11.16
N SER A 301 0.07 17.63 -11.95
CA SER A 301 0.65 17.85 -13.28
C SER A 301 -0.33 18.64 -14.13
N GLU A 302 0.21 19.46 -15.05
CA GLU A 302 -0.62 20.25 -15.95
C GLU A 302 -1.58 19.38 -16.76
N THR A 303 -1.12 18.21 -17.21
CA THR A 303 -1.95 17.27 -17.99
C THR A 303 -3.09 16.68 -17.15
N THR A 304 -2.84 16.31 -15.89
CA THR A 304 -3.90 15.82 -14.99
C THR A 304 -4.88 16.93 -14.63
N ARG A 305 -4.40 18.15 -14.37
CA ARG A 305 -5.24 19.33 -14.14
C ARG A 305 -6.19 19.58 -15.31
N GLN A 306 -5.65 19.65 -16.54
CA GLN A 306 -6.45 19.89 -17.74
C GLN A 306 -7.47 18.78 -17.99
N TYR A 307 -7.14 17.51 -17.69
CA TYR A 307 -8.10 16.42 -17.77
C TYR A 307 -9.25 16.61 -16.79
N LEU A 308 -8.92 16.91 -15.53
CA LEU A 308 -9.93 17.11 -14.49
C LEU A 308 -10.88 18.28 -14.82
N GLU A 309 -10.36 19.39 -15.35
CA GLU A 309 -11.16 20.56 -15.78
C GLU A 309 -12.23 20.26 -16.85
N ARG A 310 -11.98 19.27 -17.71
CA ARG A 310 -12.90 18.87 -18.78
C ARG A 310 -13.72 17.61 -18.47
N SER A 311 -13.37 16.89 -17.41
CA SER A 311 -14.03 15.64 -16.99
C SER A 311 -15.28 15.91 -16.14
N LEU A 312 -16.03 14.86 -15.84
CA LEU A 312 -17.14 14.90 -14.87
C LEU A 312 -16.70 14.61 -13.43
N VAL A 313 -15.40 14.41 -13.19
CA VAL A 313 -14.85 14.08 -11.87
C VAL A 313 -15.05 15.27 -10.92
N SER A 314 -15.85 15.07 -9.89
CA SER A 314 -16.09 16.03 -8.81
C SER A 314 -15.53 15.59 -7.47
N ASN A 315 -15.12 14.32 -7.35
CA ASN A 315 -14.55 13.73 -6.14
C ASN A 315 -13.23 13.02 -6.45
N VAL A 316 -12.20 13.23 -5.62
CA VAL A 316 -10.91 12.55 -5.77
C VAL A 316 -10.46 11.91 -4.46
N VAL A 317 -10.21 10.61 -4.49
CA VAL A 317 -9.55 9.89 -3.39
C VAL A 317 -8.05 9.96 -3.61
N VAL A 318 -7.35 10.78 -2.82
CA VAL A 318 -5.90 10.92 -2.87
C VAL A 318 -5.26 9.85 -2.00
N VAL A 319 -4.53 8.91 -2.60
CA VAL A 319 -3.88 7.82 -1.86
C VAL A 319 -2.39 8.12 -1.68
N GLY A 320 -1.96 8.19 -0.42
CA GLY A 320 -0.59 8.50 -0.03
C GLY A 320 -0.51 9.66 0.96
N ASP A 321 0.52 9.63 1.79
CA ASP A 321 0.73 10.64 2.83
C ASP A 321 1.24 11.98 2.26
N LEU A 322 1.51 12.95 3.14
CA LEU A 322 2.03 14.27 2.75
C LEU A 322 3.50 14.25 2.27
N THR A 323 4.24 13.17 2.56
CA THR A 323 5.63 13.01 2.12
C THR A 323 5.69 12.51 0.68
N LYS A 324 4.71 11.70 0.25
CA LYS A 324 4.60 11.21 -1.12
C LYS A 324 3.79 12.16 -2.01
N ILE A 325 2.65 12.67 -1.52
CA ILE A 325 1.78 13.59 -2.26
C ILE A 325 1.53 14.82 -1.39
N SER A 326 2.13 15.94 -1.75
CA SER A 326 2.08 17.16 -0.93
C SER A 326 0.65 17.69 -0.75
N GLY A 327 0.47 18.56 0.25
CA GLY A 327 -0.79 19.28 0.45
C GLY A 327 -1.18 20.18 -0.74
N GLN A 328 -0.22 20.55 -1.60
CA GLN A 328 -0.49 21.36 -2.78
C GLN A 328 -1.42 20.65 -3.76
N VAL A 329 -1.36 19.32 -3.89
CA VAL A 329 -2.28 18.55 -4.75
C VAL A 329 -3.73 18.73 -4.31
N VAL A 330 -3.99 18.70 -2.99
CA VAL A 330 -5.34 18.92 -2.43
C VAL A 330 -5.79 20.37 -2.66
N THR A 331 -4.89 21.34 -2.48
CA THR A 331 -5.15 22.76 -2.81
C THR A 331 -5.47 22.94 -4.29
N ASP A 332 -4.75 22.26 -5.18
CA ASP A 332 -4.93 22.32 -6.62
C ASP A 332 -6.30 21.75 -7.02
N LEU A 333 -6.71 20.62 -6.45
CA LEU A 333 -8.04 20.01 -6.64
C LEU A 333 -9.16 20.94 -6.17
N ALA A 334 -9.01 21.52 -4.96
CA ALA A 334 -10.00 22.48 -4.44
C ALA A 334 -10.12 23.73 -5.33
N GLY A 335 -9.02 24.18 -5.94
CA GLY A 335 -9.00 25.27 -6.91
C GLY A 335 -9.81 24.98 -8.18
N LEU A 336 -10.00 23.70 -8.52
CA LEU A 336 -10.87 23.25 -9.63
C LEU A 336 -12.32 23.02 -9.19
N GLY A 337 -12.64 23.23 -7.90
CA GLY A 337 -13.96 22.91 -7.35
C GLY A 337 -14.18 21.41 -7.12
N ILE A 338 -13.11 20.62 -7.04
CA ILE A 338 -13.16 19.17 -6.83
C ILE A 338 -12.99 18.87 -5.34
N GLU A 339 -13.93 18.10 -4.79
CA GLU A 339 -13.82 17.59 -3.43
C GLU A 339 -12.75 16.49 -3.37
N SER A 340 -11.98 16.45 -2.29
CA SER A 340 -10.97 15.40 -2.14
C SER A 340 -10.86 14.88 -0.72
N SER A 341 -10.62 13.58 -0.63
CA SER A 341 -10.35 12.87 0.62
C SER A 341 -8.99 12.18 0.52
N ARG A 342 -8.11 12.41 1.50
CA ARG A 342 -6.81 11.74 1.55
C ARG A 342 -6.90 10.46 2.38
N VAL A 343 -6.34 9.38 1.85
CA VAL A 343 -6.23 8.07 2.50
C VAL A 343 -4.76 7.70 2.58
N ALA A 344 -4.25 7.57 3.80
CA ALA A 344 -2.85 7.27 4.08
C ALA A 344 -2.68 6.69 5.48
N GLY A 345 -1.65 5.86 5.65
CA GLY A 345 -1.15 5.41 6.94
C GLY A 345 0.30 5.86 7.19
N SER A 346 0.90 5.37 8.27
CA SER A 346 2.32 5.61 8.60
C SER A 346 3.30 4.92 7.65
N ASP A 347 2.82 3.89 6.95
CA ASP A 347 3.55 3.07 6.01
C ASP A 347 2.54 2.42 5.03
N ARG A 348 3.04 1.63 4.07
CA ARG A 348 2.22 0.98 3.04
C ARG A 348 1.17 0.03 3.60
N TYR A 349 1.46 -0.64 4.72
CA TYR A 349 0.55 -1.60 5.36
C TYR A 349 -0.59 -0.85 6.06
N ALA A 350 -0.26 0.22 6.78
CA ALA A 350 -1.23 1.11 7.39
C ALA A 350 -2.08 1.85 6.33
N THR A 351 -1.51 2.23 5.17
CA THR A 351 -2.26 2.79 4.05
C THR A 351 -3.26 1.77 3.48
N ALA A 352 -2.86 0.51 3.32
CA ALA A 352 -3.76 -0.56 2.89
C ALA A 352 -4.93 -0.77 3.86
N VAL A 353 -4.64 -0.74 5.18
CA VAL A 353 -5.69 -0.78 6.22
C VAL A 353 -6.61 0.43 6.14
N ALA A 354 -6.07 1.64 5.92
CA ALA A 354 -6.89 2.85 5.78
C ALA A 354 -7.84 2.77 4.57
N ILE A 355 -7.40 2.17 3.46
CA ILE A 355 -8.25 1.87 2.30
C ILE A 355 -9.31 0.83 2.67
N ALA A 356 -8.93 -0.24 3.36
CA ALA A 356 -9.83 -1.31 3.80
C ALA A 356 -10.89 -0.88 4.82
N GLN A 357 -10.75 0.32 5.40
CA GLN A 357 -11.70 0.95 6.31
C GLN A 357 -12.60 1.98 5.64
N LEU A 358 -12.42 2.24 4.33
CA LEU A 358 -13.31 3.11 3.59
C LEU A 358 -14.74 2.58 3.61
N PRO A 359 -15.76 3.46 3.57
CA PRO A 359 -17.17 3.05 3.51
C PRO A 359 -17.46 2.09 2.35
N ASP A 360 -16.70 2.20 1.26
CA ASP A 360 -16.74 1.29 0.13
C ASP A 360 -16.60 -0.18 0.55
N PHE A 361 -15.81 -0.50 1.58
CA PHE A 361 -15.57 -1.88 2.05
C PHE A 361 -16.26 -2.21 3.38
N ALA A 362 -17.23 -1.39 3.81
CA ALA A 362 -17.93 -1.61 5.08
C ALA A 362 -18.58 -3.01 5.16
N ASP A 363 -19.18 -3.45 4.05
CA ASP A 363 -19.90 -4.72 3.94
C ASP A 363 -19.08 -5.84 3.28
N ALA A 364 -17.78 -5.62 3.05
CA ALA A 364 -16.91 -6.61 2.40
C ALA A 364 -16.89 -7.94 3.18
N GLY A 365 -17.30 -9.02 2.53
CA GLY A 365 -17.33 -10.37 3.10
C GLY A 365 -16.00 -11.13 2.99
N ALA A 366 -15.00 -10.52 2.34
CA ALA A 366 -13.69 -11.09 2.14
C ALA A 366 -12.58 -10.05 2.33
N VAL A 367 -11.35 -10.51 2.50
CA VAL A 367 -10.13 -9.71 2.51
C VAL A 367 -9.11 -10.42 1.63
N LEU A 368 -8.46 -9.67 0.73
CA LEU A 368 -7.40 -10.18 -0.13
C LEU A 368 -6.04 -9.78 0.44
N LEU A 369 -5.16 -10.74 0.69
CA LEU A 369 -3.77 -10.50 1.03
C LEU A 369 -2.91 -10.43 -0.22
N VAL A 370 -1.99 -9.48 -0.25
CA VAL A 370 -1.01 -9.30 -1.32
C VAL A 370 0.37 -9.05 -0.71
N GLU A 371 1.42 -9.60 -1.31
CA GLU A 371 2.80 -9.33 -0.89
C GLU A 371 3.14 -7.85 -1.12
N GLY A 372 3.62 -7.18 -0.08
CA GLY A 372 3.79 -5.72 -0.08
C GLY A 372 5.25 -5.25 -0.01
N SER A 373 6.20 -6.12 0.31
CA SER A 373 7.57 -5.68 0.64
C SER A 373 8.61 -5.98 -0.45
N ARG A 374 8.42 -7.04 -1.24
CA ARG A 374 9.43 -7.47 -2.22
C ARG A 374 9.45 -6.60 -3.48
N ALA A 375 10.64 -6.24 -3.95
CA ALA A 375 10.80 -5.46 -5.17
C ALA A 375 10.25 -6.13 -6.44
N SER A 376 10.26 -7.46 -6.48
CA SER A 376 9.78 -8.21 -7.63
C SER A 376 8.25 -8.38 -7.66
N VAL A 377 7.56 -8.01 -6.58
CA VAL A 377 6.09 -7.96 -6.51
C VAL A 377 5.57 -6.53 -6.67
N TRP A 378 6.38 -5.61 -7.21
CA TRP A 378 6.05 -4.18 -7.30
C TRP A 378 4.69 -3.85 -7.95
N PRO A 379 4.08 -4.67 -8.86
CA PRO A 379 2.73 -4.43 -9.34
C PRO A 379 1.70 -5.32 -8.63
N GLY A 380 2.05 -6.03 -7.55
CA GLY A 380 1.24 -7.09 -6.94
C GLY A 380 -0.19 -6.66 -6.62
N GLY A 381 -0.36 -5.43 -6.10
CA GLY A 381 -1.67 -4.83 -5.88
C GLY A 381 -2.49 -4.61 -7.16
N SER A 382 -1.83 -4.21 -8.25
CA SER A 382 -2.45 -4.16 -9.57
C SER A 382 -2.76 -5.55 -10.11
N LEU A 383 -1.85 -6.51 -10.02
CA LEU A 383 -2.06 -7.88 -10.52
C LEU A 383 -3.25 -8.55 -9.82
N ALA A 384 -3.40 -8.29 -8.52
CA ALA A 384 -4.47 -8.84 -7.70
C ALA A 384 -5.78 -8.01 -7.77
N ALA A 385 -5.82 -6.89 -8.50
CA ALA A 385 -6.97 -5.99 -8.53
C ALA A 385 -8.22 -6.67 -9.10
N VAL A 386 -8.08 -7.52 -10.12
CA VAL A 386 -9.22 -8.31 -10.63
C VAL A 386 -9.75 -9.31 -9.61
N ILE A 387 -8.87 -9.92 -8.80
CA ILE A 387 -9.27 -10.81 -7.71
C ILE A 387 -10.03 -9.99 -6.66
N ALA A 388 -9.50 -8.83 -6.25
CA ALA A 388 -10.16 -7.93 -5.32
C ALA A 388 -11.56 -7.50 -5.80
N SER A 389 -11.70 -7.21 -7.09
CA SER A 389 -12.98 -6.84 -7.71
C SER A 389 -14.00 -7.99 -7.67
N ARG A 390 -13.61 -9.20 -8.09
CA ARG A 390 -14.49 -10.38 -8.09
C ARG A 390 -14.94 -10.80 -6.68
N GLU A 391 -14.07 -10.58 -5.70
CA GLU A 391 -14.33 -10.91 -4.30
C GLU A 391 -15.01 -9.78 -3.52
N ASP A 392 -15.17 -8.61 -4.14
CA ASP A 392 -15.58 -7.36 -3.48
C ASP A 392 -14.80 -7.11 -2.17
N ALA A 393 -13.48 -7.30 -2.25
CA ALA A 393 -12.60 -7.37 -1.08
C ALA A 393 -11.57 -6.23 -1.09
N PRO A 394 -11.31 -5.59 0.06
CA PRO A 394 -10.15 -4.73 0.18
C PRO A 394 -8.86 -5.57 0.12
N ILE A 395 -7.80 -4.92 -0.37
CA ILE A 395 -6.44 -5.47 -0.34
C ILE A 395 -5.76 -5.06 0.96
N LEU A 396 -5.23 -6.03 1.70
CA LEU A 396 -4.24 -5.82 2.76
C LEU A 396 -2.89 -6.37 2.33
N LEU A 397 -1.82 -5.84 2.94
CA LEU A 397 -0.46 -6.17 2.56
C LEU A 397 0.24 -7.06 3.59
N THR A 398 1.04 -8.01 3.12
CA THR A 398 1.96 -8.83 3.93
C THR A 398 3.40 -8.37 3.73
N ASP A 399 4.30 -8.76 4.63
CA ASP A 399 5.74 -8.54 4.50
C ASP A 399 6.48 -9.87 4.46
N SER A 400 6.69 -10.41 3.26
CA SER A 400 7.32 -11.71 3.07
C SER A 400 6.64 -12.84 3.88
N ASP A 401 7.30 -13.33 4.93
CA ASP A 401 6.79 -14.40 5.80
C ASP A 401 6.02 -13.85 7.01
N GLU A 402 5.96 -12.52 7.16
CA GLU A 402 5.38 -11.83 8.30
C GLU A 402 4.04 -11.19 7.96
N LEU A 403 3.19 -11.11 8.99
CA LEU A 403 1.97 -10.34 8.96
C LEU A 403 2.21 -9.01 9.71
N PRO A 404 2.26 -7.87 9.00
CA PRO A 404 2.49 -6.57 9.62
C PRO A 404 1.44 -6.26 10.69
N GLU A 405 1.84 -5.56 11.75
CA GLU A 405 0.98 -5.24 12.90
C GLU A 405 -0.33 -4.56 12.47
N ALA A 406 -0.28 -3.65 11.51
CA ALA A 406 -1.47 -2.98 10.95
C ALA A 406 -2.45 -3.99 10.35
N THR A 407 -1.96 -4.91 9.52
CA THR A 407 -2.78 -5.97 8.88
C THR A 407 -3.35 -6.93 9.92
N ALA A 408 -2.52 -7.38 10.87
CA ALA A 408 -2.94 -8.28 11.96
C ALA A 408 -4.06 -7.63 12.81
N THR A 409 -3.87 -6.38 13.21
CA THR A 409 -4.85 -5.63 14.02
C THR A 409 -6.19 -5.46 13.29
N TYR A 410 -6.15 -5.18 11.99
CA TYR A 410 -7.37 -5.08 11.19
C TYR A 410 -8.13 -6.41 11.15
N LEU A 411 -7.43 -7.53 10.91
CA LEU A 411 -8.05 -8.86 10.88
C LEU A 411 -8.60 -9.25 12.26
N GLU A 412 -7.88 -8.96 13.35
CA GLU A 412 -8.36 -9.20 14.72
C GLU A 412 -9.65 -8.44 15.03
N ALA A 413 -9.74 -7.18 14.60
CA ALA A 413 -10.94 -6.37 14.77
C ALA A 413 -12.15 -6.94 14.02
N ARG A 414 -11.91 -7.67 12.92
CA ARG A 414 -12.94 -8.32 12.09
C ARG A 414 -13.18 -9.78 12.44
N ARG A 415 -12.49 -10.37 13.41
CA ARG A 415 -12.59 -11.82 13.74
C ARG A 415 -14.00 -12.33 14.07
N PHE A 416 -14.89 -11.43 14.47
CA PHE A 416 -16.30 -11.75 14.79
C PHE A 416 -17.27 -11.49 13.64
N VAL A 417 -16.76 -11.01 12.50
CA VAL A 417 -17.49 -10.86 11.24
C VAL A 417 -17.01 -12.00 10.34
N PRO A 418 -17.90 -12.87 9.83
CA PRO A 418 -17.51 -13.90 8.86
C PRO A 418 -16.81 -13.25 7.67
N THR A 419 -15.48 -13.36 7.65
CA THR A 419 -14.62 -12.73 6.66
C THR A 419 -13.79 -13.83 6.04
N ARG A 420 -14.00 -14.07 4.74
CA ARG A 420 -13.18 -15.04 4.00
C ARG A 420 -11.83 -14.41 3.70
N LEU A 421 -10.75 -15.09 4.07
CA LEU A 421 -9.41 -14.70 3.68
C LEU A 421 -9.09 -15.27 2.30
N VAL A 422 -8.56 -14.44 1.42
CA VAL A 422 -8.02 -14.84 0.12
C VAL A 422 -6.55 -14.45 0.11
N CYS A 423 -5.65 -15.42 -0.10
CA CYS A 423 -4.23 -15.14 -0.27
C CYS A 423 -3.94 -15.02 -1.76
N GLY A 424 -3.48 -13.85 -2.19
CA GLY A 424 -3.10 -13.60 -3.57
C GLY A 424 -1.75 -14.20 -3.95
N PRO A 425 -1.37 -14.13 -5.23
CA PRO A 425 -0.08 -14.63 -5.69
C PRO A 425 1.08 -13.90 -5.00
N GLY A 426 2.15 -14.63 -4.73
CA GLY A 426 3.34 -14.10 -4.07
C GLY A 426 3.25 -14.01 -2.54
N VAL A 427 2.05 -14.10 -1.95
CA VAL A 427 1.88 -14.25 -0.50
C VAL A 427 2.41 -15.61 -0.07
N THR A 428 3.26 -15.61 0.95
CA THR A 428 3.85 -16.85 1.46
C THR A 428 2.82 -17.70 2.20
N ALA A 429 3.01 -19.02 2.19
CA ALA A 429 2.16 -19.93 2.98
C ALA A 429 2.21 -19.58 4.48
N THR A 430 3.37 -19.11 4.97
CA THR A 430 3.56 -18.67 6.35
C THR A 430 2.69 -17.46 6.69
N ALA A 431 2.76 -16.39 5.89
CA ALA A 431 1.96 -15.18 6.11
C ALA A 431 0.46 -15.46 5.95
N CYS A 432 0.10 -16.27 4.96
CA CYS A 432 -1.28 -16.71 4.74
C CYS A 432 -1.84 -17.47 5.97
N ALA A 433 -1.11 -18.49 6.46
CA ALA A 433 -1.52 -19.27 7.63
C ALA A 433 -1.60 -18.41 8.91
N ALA A 434 -0.71 -17.45 9.08
CA ALA A 434 -0.75 -16.50 10.20
C ALA A 434 -2.03 -15.66 10.19
N ALA A 435 -2.43 -15.17 9.02
CA ALA A 435 -3.67 -14.41 8.86
C ALA A 435 -4.94 -15.27 9.01
N GLU A 436 -4.91 -16.52 8.54
CA GLU A 436 -5.99 -17.50 8.76
C GLU A 436 -6.18 -17.77 10.26
N ALA A 437 -5.10 -17.97 11.00
CA ALA A 437 -5.15 -18.22 12.45
C ALA A 437 -5.80 -17.07 13.25
N ILE A 438 -5.71 -15.83 12.76
CA ILE A 438 -6.38 -14.66 13.34
C ILE A 438 -7.87 -14.60 12.95
N SER A 439 -8.17 -14.97 11.70
CA SER A 439 -9.49 -14.81 11.09
C SER A 439 -10.47 -15.95 11.42
N VAL A 440 -9.96 -17.11 11.86
CA VAL A 440 -10.80 -18.26 12.24
C VAL A 440 -11.53 -17.97 13.56
N THR A 441 -12.86 -18.02 13.48
CA THR A 441 -13.77 -18.03 14.62
C THR A 441 -13.53 -19.31 15.44
N THR A 442 -13.22 -19.19 16.73
CA THR A 442 -13.37 -20.32 17.67
C THR A 442 -14.79 -20.41 18.16
#